data_AF-A0A1F8XQD3-F1
#
_entry.id   AF-A0A1F8XQD3-F1
#
_cell.length_a   1.000
_cell.length_b   1.000
_cell.length_c   1.000
_cell.angle_alpha   90.00
_cell.angle_beta   90.00
_cell.angle_gamma   90.00
#
_symmetry.space_group_name_H-M   'P 1'
#
loop_
_entity.id
_entity.type
_entity.pdbx_description
1 polymer ?
#
loop_
_entity_poly.entity_id
_entity_poly.type
_entity_poly.pdbx_seq_one_letter_code
_entity_poly.pdbx_strand_id
1 'polypeptide(L)'
;MKSMKKVFVATLALGGVLVFSNFASATPTTHIWSPSTDVQAYGVFHLTSDIYIPVDRPTGARPGTITNLGLTTGILPYEKINAEIGFDHIEGSYPVFFNAKVGTPEGAFGAFSPALAVGGYSFGTKEDSTDYNVYYVKAAKTFDKLGRFSVGYYTGNDRLLLDENGAADENGVLLAWERTLSELSENLWVSVDYQGGDNNLGVLSYGFSWKFAPNTSVIFGFVDQNNDNLNPGDTFTVQVDIDFNVFGK
;
A
#
# COMPACT_ATOMS: atom_id res chain seq x y z
N MET A 1 -0.88 -61.61 -4.14
CA MET A 1 -1.79 -60.46 -4.37
C MET A 1 -2.16 -59.79 -3.04
N LYS A 2 -1.33 -58.88 -2.53
CA LYS A 2 -1.60 -58.17 -1.25
C LYS A 2 -0.82 -56.86 -1.09
N SER A 3 -0.58 -56.11 -2.18
CA SER A 3 0.25 -54.89 -2.13
C SER A 3 -0.23 -53.75 -3.04
N MET A 4 -1.54 -53.61 -3.27
CA MET A 4 -2.09 -52.58 -4.15
C MET A 4 -3.18 -51.72 -3.50
N LYS A 5 -3.25 -51.68 -2.16
CA LYS A 5 -4.26 -50.89 -1.42
C LYS A 5 -3.69 -49.85 -0.45
N LYS A 6 -2.37 -49.59 -0.49
CA LYS A 6 -1.72 -48.58 0.37
C LYS A 6 -1.21 -47.33 -0.36
N VAL A 7 -1.42 -47.24 -1.68
CA VAL A 7 -0.97 -46.10 -2.48
C VAL A 7 -2.10 -45.08 -2.76
N PHE A 8 -3.36 -45.43 -2.47
CA PHE A 8 -4.51 -44.56 -2.75
C PHE A 8 -4.94 -43.65 -1.59
N VAL A 9 -4.21 -43.64 -0.46
CA VAL A 9 -4.50 -42.77 0.69
C VAL A 9 -3.44 -41.67 0.87
N ALA A 10 -2.36 -41.69 0.09
CA ALA A 10 -1.31 -40.67 0.17
C ALA A 10 -1.52 -39.48 -0.80
N THR A 11 -2.51 -39.52 -1.68
CA THR A 11 -2.73 -38.49 -2.71
C THR A 11 -3.85 -37.50 -2.37
N LEU A 12 -4.61 -37.72 -1.29
CA LEU A 12 -5.64 -36.78 -0.81
C LEU A 12 -5.15 -35.80 0.28
N ALA A 13 -3.88 -35.88 0.67
CA ALA A 13 -3.26 -34.92 1.60
C ALA A 13 -2.47 -33.80 0.88
N LEU A 14 -2.48 -33.77 -0.46
CA LEU A 14 -1.89 -32.72 -1.30
C LEU A 14 -2.94 -31.74 -1.87
N GLY A 15 -4.17 -31.78 -1.35
CA GLY A 15 -5.08 -30.64 -1.47
C GLY A 15 -4.64 -29.60 -0.45
N GLY A 16 -3.60 -28.83 -0.80
CA GLY A 16 -3.11 -27.71 -0.01
C GLY A 16 -4.27 -26.75 0.26
N VAL A 17 -4.89 -26.90 1.42
CA VAL A 17 -5.61 -25.81 2.06
C VAL A 17 -4.56 -24.73 2.23
N LEU A 18 -4.64 -23.71 1.37
CA LEU A 18 -3.98 -22.43 1.58
C LEU A 18 -4.52 -21.88 2.89
N VAL A 19 -3.87 -22.25 3.99
CA VAL A 19 -4.02 -21.54 5.25
C VAL A 19 -3.36 -20.20 5.00
N PHE A 20 -4.16 -19.23 4.56
CA PHE A 20 -3.79 -17.84 4.65
C PHE A 20 -3.50 -17.59 6.13
N SER A 21 -2.24 -17.33 6.46
CA SER A 21 -1.86 -16.79 7.75
C SER A 21 -2.69 -15.52 7.95
N ASN A 22 -3.65 -15.53 8.87
CA ASN A 22 -4.63 -14.45 9.09
C ASN A 22 -4.03 -13.22 9.81
N PHE A 23 -2.74 -12.95 9.64
CA PHE A 23 -2.10 -11.79 10.26
C PHE A 23 -2.62 -10.51 9.61
N ALA A 24 -2.91 -9.50 10.43
CA ALA A 24 -3.07 -8.14 9.94
C ALA A 24 -1.73 -7.65 9.37
N SER A 25 -1.68 -7.41 8.07
CA SER A 25 -0.56 -6.82 7.34
C SER A 25 -0.99 -5.43 6.83
N ALA A 26 -0.07 -4.66 6.26
CA ALA A 26 -0.43 -3.55 5.38
C ALA A 26 -1.45 -4.03 4.33
N THR A 27 -2.26 -3.12 3.79
CA THR A 27 -2.96 -3.45 2.54
C THR A 27 -1.91 -3.81 1.50
N PRO A 28 -2.18 -4.76 0.59
CA PRO A 28 -1.18 -5.15 -0.39
C PRO A 28 -0.71 -3.98 -1.26
N THR A 29 -1.48 -2.89 -1.35
CA THR A 29 -1.17 -1.76 -2.24
C THR A 29 -0.32 -0.67 -1.54
N THR A 30 -0.61 -0.31 -0.30
CA THR A 30 0.01 0.84 0.39
C THR A 30 0.30 0.55 1.87
N HIS A 31 1.22 1.31 2.46
CA HIS A 31 1.22 1.52 3.91
C HIS A 31 0.14 2.57 4.24
N ILE A 32 0.33 3.39 5.28
CA ILE A 32 -0.61 4.47 5.60
C ILE A 32 -0.61 5.52 4.47
N TRP A 33 0.57 5.83 3.92
CA TRP A 33 0.72 6.81 2.84
C TRP A 33 1.56 6.30 1.67
N SER A 34 2.77 5.81 1.95
CA SER A 34 3.73 5.38 0.93
C SER A 34 3.38 4.00 0.36
N PRO A 35 3.73 3.70 -0.90
CA PRO A 35 3.44 2.40 -1.49
C PRO A 35 4.12 1.26 -0.71
N SER A 36 3.46 0.10 -0.60
CA SER A 36 4.05 -1.11 -0.01
C SER A 36 4.71 -1.99 -1.08
N THR A 37 5.56 -2.93 -0.67
CA THR A 37 6.14 -3.93 -1.59
C THR A 37 5.23 -5.12 -1.85
N ASP A 38 4.11 -5.20 -1.15
CA ASP A 38 3.13 -6.24 -1.40
C ASP A 38 2.38 -5.93 -2.71
N VAL A 39 1.72 -6.94 -3.27
CA VAL A 39 0.96 -6.83 -4.51
C VAL A 39 -0.32 -7.60 -4.34
N GLN A 40 -1.43 -7.07 -4.83
CA GLN A 40 -2.73 -7.68 -4.78
C GLN A 40 -2.70 -9.05 -5.45
N ALA A 41 -3.30 -10.03 -4.77
CA ALA A 41 -3.37 -11.39 -5.26
C ALA A 41 -4.24 -11.49 -6.53
N TYR A 42 -3.91 -12.45 -7.39
CA TYR A 42 -4.63 -12.68 -8.65
C TYR A 42 -6.14 -12.82 -8.45
N GLY A 43 -6.91 -11.98 -9.15
CA GLY A 43 -8.37 -12.03 -9.12
C GLY A 43 -9.02 -11.55 -7.81
N VAL A 44 -8.21 -11.09 -6.84
CA VAL A 44 -8.71 -10.40 -5.66
C VAL A 44 -8.83 -8.91 -6.01
N PHE A 45 -10.00 -8.37 -5.73
CA PHE A 45 -10.25 -6.93 -5.79
C PHE A 45 -10.05 -6.35 -4.41
N HIS A 46 -9.43 -5.18 -4.38
CA HIS A 46 -9.18 -4.37 -3.21
C HIS A 46 -9.94 -3.06 -3.38
N LEU A 47 -10.98 -2.88 -2.58
CA LEU A 47 -11.74 -1.62 -2.50
C LEU A 47 -11.23 -0.86 -1.29
N THR A 48 -10.85 0.39 -1.50
CA THR A 48 -10.42 1.29 -0.42
C THR A 48 -11.26 2.57 -0.38
N SER A 49 -11.39 3.13 0.82
CA SER A 49 -12.05 4.40 1.09
C SER A 49 -11.28 5.13 2.16
N ASP A 50 -10.48 6.11 1.72
CA ASP A 50 -9.64 6.93 2.59
C ASP A 50 -10.28 8.28 2.82
N ILE A 51 -10.23 8.71 4.08
CA ILE A 51 -10.71 10.02 4.50
C ILE A 51 -9.56 10.73 5.21
N TYR A 52 -9.04 11.79 4.61
CA TYR A 52 -7.98 12.63 5.17
C TYR A 52 -8.61 13.88 5.79
N ILE A 53 -8.60 13.94 7.12
CA ILE A 53 -9.21 15.01 7.92
C ILE A 53 -8.10 15.99 8.33
N PRO A 54 -8.08 17.23 7.83
CA PRO A 54 -7.03 18.19 8.17
C PRO A 54 -7.00 18.50 9.66
N VAL A 55 -5.82 18.41 10.28
CA VAL A 55 -5.59 18.67 11.71
C VAL A 55 -5.07 20.09 11.91
N ASP A 56 -4.03 20.48 11.18
CA ASP A 56 -3.38 21.78 11.33
C ASP A 56 -3.67 22.76 10.17
N ARG A 57 -3.28 24.02 10.38
CA ARG A 57 -3.59 25.16 9.49
C ARG A 57 -2.32 25.89 9.04
N PRO A 58 -1.79 25.57 7.85
CA PRO A 58 -0.72 26.35 7.23
C PRO A 58 -1.08 27.82 6.96
N THR A 59 -2.29 28.11 6.45
CA THR A 59 -2.55 29.38 5.71
C THR A 59 -3.91 30.06 5.94
N GLY A 60 -4.61 29.75 7.05
CA GLY A 60 -5.77 30.54 7.51
C GLY A 60 -7.16 30.07 7.02
N ALA A 61 -7.25 29.19 6.03
CA ALA A 61 -8.46 28.41 5.72
C ALA A 61 -8.15 26.92 5.87
N ARG A 62 -9.03 26.17 6.55
CA ARG A 62 -8.90 24.71 6.65
C ARG A 62 -9.24 24.12 5.28
N PRO A 63 -8.36 23.32 4.65
CA PRO A 63 -8.75 22.60 3.45
C PRO A 63 -9.94 21.68 3.76
N GLY A 64 -10.71 21.35 2.72
CA GLY A 64 -11.77 20.35 2.86
C GLY A 64 -11.17 19.00 3.29
N THR A 65 -11.99 18.16 3.92
CA THR A 65 -11.65 16.74 4.05
C THR A 65 -11.48 16.16 2.65
N ILE A 66 -10.37 15.47 2.41
CA ILE A 66 -10.12 14.82 1.12
C ILE A 66 -10.64 13.39 1.22
N THR A 67 -11.42 12.98 0.22
CA THR A 67 -11.85 11.58 0.07
C THR A 67 -11.14 10.93 -1.11
N ASN A 68 -10.60 9.74 -0.91
CA ASN A 68 -10.06 8.88 -1.95
C ASN A 68 -10.81 7.55 -1.97
N LEU A 69 -11.34 7.16 -3.13
CA LEU A 69 -11.99 5.87 -3.34
C LEU A 69 -11.20 5.08 -4.39
N GLY A 70 -10.57 3.99 -3.99
CA GLY A 70 -9.72 3.20 -4.86
C GLY A 70 -10.28 1.82 -5.17
N LEU A 71 -10.01 1.32 -6.38
CA LEU A 71 -10.25 -0.08 -6.74
C LEU A 71 -9.03 -0.64 -7.47
N THR A 72 -8.41 -1.65 -6.87
CA THR A 72 -7.20 -2.32 -7.38
C THR A 72 -7.43 -3.81 -7.51
N THR A 73 -6.79 -4.48 -8.48
CA THR A 73 -6.86 -5.94 -8.61
C THR A 73 -5.55 -6.55 -9.11
N GLY A 74 -5.25 -7.76 -8.61
CA GLY A 74 -4.12 -8.55 -9.09
C GLY A 74 -4.41 -9.21 -10.43
N ILE A 75 -3.50 -9.07 -11.38
CA ILE A 75 -3.68 -9.51 -12.78
C ILE A 75 -2.77 -10.68 -13.20
N LEU A 76 -1.81 -11.08 -12.36
CA LEU A 76 -0.90 -12.20 -12.66
C LEU A 76 -1.12 -13.41 -11.75
N PRO A 77 -1.33 -14.62 -12.30
CA PRO A 77 -1.58 -15.85 -11.54
C PRO A 77 -0.29 -16.57 -11.09
N TYR A 78 0.85 -15.89 -11.04
CA TYR A 78 2.13 -16.51 -10.70
C TYR A 78 2.48 -16.33 -9.22
N GLU A 79 3.18 -17.31 -8.64
CA GLU A 79 3.55 -17.31 -7.22
C GLU A 79 4.74 -16.38 -6.89
N LYS A 80 5.65 -16.20 -7.85
CA LYS A 80 6.93 -15.48 -7.62
C LYS A 80 6.94 -14.05 -8.15
N ILE A 81 6.00 -13.74 -9.04
CA ILE A 81 5.88 -12.44 -9.70
C ILE A 81 4.39 -12.12 -9.73
N ASN A 82 4.01 -11.05 -9.08
CA ASN A 82 2.65 -10.55 -9.02
C ASN A 82 2.60 -9.19 -9.70
N ALA A 83 1.46 -8.85 -10.27
CA ALA A 83 1.21 -7.50 -10.73
C ALA A 83 -0.24 -7.12 -10.42
N GLU A 84 -0.45 -5.84 -10.22
CA GLU A 84 -1.75 -5.22 -9.97
C GLU A 84 -1.92 -3.98 -10.84
N ILE A 85 -3.18 -3.67 -11.12
CA ILE A 85 -3.61 -2.43 -11.72
C ILE A 85 -4.84 -1.93 -10.97
N GLY A 86 -5.02 -0.62 -10.95
CA GLY A 86 -6.15 -0.01 -10.28
C GLY A 86 -6.33 1.43 -10.70
N PHE A 87 -7.31 2.05 -10.05
CA PHE A 87 -7.54 3.48 -10.13
C PHE A 87 -8.05 4.01 -8.80
N ASP A 88 -7.82 5.29 -8.60
CA ASP A 88 -8.28 6.09 -7.49
C ASP A 88 -9.21 7.18 -8.00
N HIS A 89 -10.29 7.42 -7.28
CA HIS A 89 -11.14 8.58 -7.43
C HIS A 89 -10.93 9.51 -6.23
N ILE A 90 -10.08 10.53 -6.43
CA ILE A 90 -9.75 11.52 -5.40
C ILE A 90 -10.61 12.76 -5.64
N GLU A 91 -11.24 13.30 -4.60
CA GLU A 91 -12.04 14.52 -4.69
C GLU A 91 -11.30 15.66 -5.40
N GLY A 92 -11.96 16.28 -6.39
CA GLY A 92 -11.39 17.40 -7.13
C GLY A 92 -11.81 17.44 -8.60
N SER A 93 -11.12 18.27 -9.38
CA SER A 93 -11.26 18.28 -10.84
C SER A 93 -10.37 17.21 -11.47
N TYR A 94 -10.87 16.51 -12.49
CA TYR A 94 -10.19 15.37 -13.12
C TYR A 94 -9.80 14.29 -12.09
N PRO A 95 -10.80 13.76 -11.34
CA PRO A 95 -10.58 13.03 -10.09
C PRO A 95 -10.04 11.62 -10.27
N VAL A 96 -9.86 11.15 -11.50
CA VAL A 96 -9.44 9.77 -11.78
C VAL A 96 -7.93 9.71 -11.98
N PHE A 97 -7.28 8.86 -11.20
CA PHE A 97 -5.86 8.57 -11.24
C PHE A 97 -5.65 7.06 -11.41
N PHE A 98 -4.77 6.65 -12.31
CA PHE A 98 -4.44 5.23 -12.47
C PHE A 98 -3.21 4.85 -11.65
N ASN A 99 -3.13 3.58 -11.30
CA ASN A 99 -2.00 2.99 -10.59
C ASN A 99 -1.68 1.58 -11.14
N ALA A 100 -0.42 1.20 -11.06
CA ALA A 100 0.07 -0.11 -11.46
C ALA A 100 1.33 -0.48 -10.69
N LYS A 101 1.47 -1.75 -10.32
CA LYS A 101 2.64 -2.27 -9.60
C LYS A 101 2.95 -3.68 -10.06
N VAL A 102 4.23 -4.00 -10.15
CA VAL A 102 4.74 -5.36 -10.30
C VAL A 102 5.72 -5.62 -9.16
N GLY A 103 5.69 -6.83 -8.61
CA GLY A 103 6.53 -7.17 -7.48
C GLY A 103 6.74 -8.65 -7.30
N THR A 104 7.66 -8.97 -6.40
CA THR A 104 8.01 -10.32 -6.01
C THR A 104 7.90 -10.41 -4.49
N PRO A 105 7.16 -11.38 -3.94
CA PRO A 105 7.01 -11.50 -2.50
C PRO A 105 8.35 -11.84 -1.83
N GLU A 106 8.45 -11.54 -0.54
CA GLU A 106 9.62 -11.93 0.25
C GLU A 106 9.81 -13.46 0.17
N GLY A 107 11.04 -13.92 -0.03
CA GLY A 107 11.32 -15.35 -0.14
C GLY A 107 11.10 -15.99 -1.51
N ALA A 108 10.59 -15.26 -2.52
CA ALA A 108 10.25 -15.81 -3.85
C ALA A 108 11.40 -16.57 -4.54
N PHE A 109 12.64 -16.11 -4.33
CA PHE A 109 13.86 -16.69 -4.91
C PHE A 109 14.80 -17.32 -3.87
N GLY A 110 14.28 -17.64 -2.68
CA GLY A 110 15.01 -18.25 -1.58
C GLY A 110 14.82 -17.49 -0.26
N ALA A 111 15.09 -18.13 0.88
CA ALA A 111 14.75 -17.62 2.22
C ALA A 111 15.27 -16.20 2.54
N PHE A 112 16.38 -15.80 1.95
CA PHE A 112 16.98 -14.48 2.15
C PHE A 112 16.54 -13.42 1.14
N SER A 113 15.79 -13.79 0.10
CA SER A 113 15.27 -12.85 -0.89
C SER A 113 14.37 -11.81 -0.20
N PRO A 114 14.58 -10.50 -0.41
CA PRO A 114 13.63 -9.48 0.02
C PRO A 114 12.37 -9.55 -0.86
N ALA A 115 11.29 -8.91 -0.40
CA ALA A 115 10.22 -8.49 -1.29
C ALA A 115 10.71 -7.32 -2.14
N LEU A 116 10.28 -7.24 -3.40
CA LEU A 116 10.63 -6.17 -4.32
C LEU A 116 9.37 -5.68 -5.01
N ALA A 117 9.28 -4.37 -5.24
CA ALA A 117 8.23 -3.77 -6.04
C ALA A 117 8.77 -2.65 -6.92
N VAL A 118 8.24 -2.58 -8.14
CA VAL A 118 8.36 -1.44 -9.05
C VAL A 118 6.93 -1.06 -9.43
N GLY A 119 6.59 0.21 -9.31
CA GLY A 119 5.25 0.65 -9.63
C GLY A 119 5.18 2.13 -9.94
N GLY A 120 3.96 2.57 -10.20
CA GLY A 120 3.64 3.97 -10.26
C GLY A 120 2.17 4.22 -9.97
N TYR A 121 1.89 5.43 -9.55
CA TYR A 121 0.58 5.87 -9.08
C TYR A 121 0.39 7.35 -9.37
N SER A 122 -0.82 7.85 -9.12
CA SER A 122 -1.21 9.22 -9.47
C SER A 122 -1.02 9.54 -10.96
N PHE A 123 -1.28 8.54 -11.83
CA PHE A 123 -1.36 8.76 -13.28
C PHE A 123 -2.68 9.46 -13.61
N GLY A 124 -2.69 10.79 -13.51
CA GLY A 124 -3.88 11.61 -13.73
C GLY A 124 -4.30 11.73 -15.19
N THR A 125 -5.52 12.24 -15.36
CA THR A 125 -6.16 12.39 -16.69
C THR A 125 -6.00 13.80 -17.28
N LYS A 126 -5.33 14.71 -16.58
CA LYS A 126 -5.11 16.10 -17.02
C LYS A 126 -3.64 16.50 -16.87
N GLU A 127 -3.03 16.80 -18.01
CA GLU A 127 -1.67 17.35 -18.12
C GLU A 127 -1.52 18.67 -17.35
N ASP A 128 -0.37 18.84 -16.70
CA ASP A 128 -0.01 19.97 -15.85
C ASP A 128 -1.03 20.25 -14.74
N SER A 129 -1.69 19.20 -14.22
CA SER A 129 -2.68 19.36 -13.15
C SER A 129 -2.83 18.15 -12.25
N THR A 130 -3.08 16.97 -12.80
CA THR A 130 -3.31 15.74 -12.02
C THR A 130 -2.35 14.61 -12.38
N ASP A 131 -1.53 14.82 -13.40
CA ASP A 131 -0.52 13.89 -13.90
C ASP A 131 0.77 13.94 -13.08
N TYR A 132 0.66 13.74 -11.76
CA TYR A 132 1.83 13.64 -10.87
C TYR A 132 2.79 12.53 -11.30
N ASN A 133 2.26 11.46 -11.91
CA ASN A 133 3.02 10.40 -12.56
C ASN A 133 4.17 9.89 -11.69
N VAL A 134 3.85 9.47 -10.47
CA VAL A 134 4.87 9.02 -9.52
C VAL A 134 5.30 7.62 -9.90
N TYR A 135 6.60 7.40 -10.04
CA TYR A 135 7.23 6.10 -10.25
C TYR A 135 8.13 5.77 -9.07
N TYR A 136 8.19 4.51 -8.68
CA TYR A 136 9.02 4.10 -7.57
C TYR A 136 9.58 2.69 -7.71
N VAL A 137 10.65 2.45 -6.93
CA VAL A 137 11.19 1.13 -6.64
C VAL A 137 11.30 0.98 -5.13
N LYS A 138 10.96 -0.18 -4.58
CA LYS A 138 11.00 -0.46 -3.15
C LYS A 138 11.39 -1.91 -2.87
N ALA A 139 12.11 -2.13 -1.78
CA ALA A 139 12.48 -3.43 -1.26
C ALA A 139 12.09 -3.54 0.21
N ALA A 140 11.69 -4.73 0.67
CA ALA A 140 11.34 -4.96 2.07
C ALA A 140 11.84 -6.31 2.59
N LYS A 141 12.16 -6.36 3.87
CA LYS A 141 12.61 -7.59 4.56
C LYS A 141 12.05 -7.66 5.97
N THR A 142 11.59 -8.85 6.34
CA THR A 142 11.08 -9.16 7.68
C THR A 142 12.21 -9.66 8.58
N PHE A 143 12.27 -9.15 9.80
CA PHE A 143 13.26 -9.50 10.81
C PHE A 143 12.58 -10.00 12.08
N ASP A 144 12.06 -11.23 12.05
CA ASP A 144 11.38 -11.89 13.17
C ASP A 144 10.45 -10.92 13.95
N LYS A 145 10.70 -10.77 15.26
CA LYS A 145 9.91 -9.93 16.17
C LYS A 145 10.17 -8.44 16.01
N LEU A 146 11.15 -8.03 15.21
CA LEU A 146 11.41 -6.62 14.96
C LEU A 146 10.45 -6.04 13.92
N GLY A 147 9.70 -6.89 13.20
CA GLY A 147 8.81 -6.45 12.13
C GLY A 147 9.51 -6.39 10.77
N ARG A 148 8.89 -5.71 9.83
CA ARG A 148 9.35 -5.58 8.45
C ARG A 148 9.81 -4.16 8.20
N PHE A 149 10.96 -4.05 7.55
CA PHE A 149 11.55 -2.77 7.14
C PHE A 149 11.56 -2.71 5.64
N SER A 150 11.25 -1.54 5.10
CA SER A 150 11.29 -1.28 3.67
C SER A 150 12.01 0.01 3.34
N VAL A 151 12.68 0.00 2.19
CA VAL A 151 13.43 1.13 1.64
C VAL A 151 13.21 1.20 0.15
N GLY A 152 13.09 2.41 -0.37
CA GLY A 152 12.85 2.67 -1.78
C GLY A 152 13.16 4.10 -2.15
N TYR A 153 12.84 4.41 -3.40
CA TYR A 153 13.00 5.73 -3.98
C TYR A 153 11.87 5.99 -4.97
N TYR A 154 11.43 7.23 -5.06
CA TYR A 154 10.44 7.66 -6.04
C TYR A 154 10.93 8.88 -6.81
N THR A 155 10.34 9.06 -7.99
CA THR A 155 10.44 10.26 -8.83
C THR A 155 9.05 10.55 -9.42
N GLY A 156 8.77 11.77 -9.86
CA GLY A 156 7.49 12.13 -10.45
C GLY A 156 7.56 13.36 -11.34
N ASN A 157 6.43 14.04 -11.52
CA ASN A 157 6.31 15.23 -12.35
C ASN A 157 6.89 16.47 -11.65
N ASP A 158 8.00 16.99 -12.18
CA ASP A 158 8.74 18.16 -11.70
C ASP A 158 7.97 19.49 -11.82
N ARG A 159 6.84 19.52 -12.51
CA ARG A 159 5.97 20.71 -12.63
C ARG A 159 4.85 20.72 -11.58
N LEU A 160 4.58 19.58 -10.94
CA LEU A 160 3.51 19.41 -9.96
C LEU A 160 4.04 19.11 -8.55
N LEU A 161 5.14 18.37 -8.45
CA LEU A 161 5.83 18.09 -7.19
C LEU A 161 6.82 19.23 -6.92
N LEU A 162 6.29 20.28 -6.32
CA LEU A 162 7.02 21.51 -6.03
C LEU A 162 7.12 21.76 -4.53
N ASP A 163 8.22 22.40 -4.12
CA ASP A 163 8.39 22.96 -2.78
C ASP A 163 7.55 24.23 -2.56
N GLU A 164 7.64 24.84 -1.37
CA GLU A 164 6.91 26.07 -1.04
C GLU A 164 7.31 27.30 -1.87
N ASN A 165 8.46 27.23 -2.54
CA ASN A 165 8.99 28.27 -3.41
C ASN A 165 8.62 28.04 -4.89
N GLY A 166 7.92 26.95 -5.20
CA GLY A 166 7.59 26.55 -6.56
C GLY A 166 8.77 25.94 -7.33
N ALA A 167 9.84 25.55 -6.64
CA ALA A 167 10.94 24.81 -7.22
C ALA A 167 10.62 23.31 -7.25
N ALA A 168 11.14 22.62 -8.27
CA ALA A 168 10.95 21.19 -8.43
C ALA A 168 11.57 20.42 -7.26
N ASP A 169 10.77 19.53 -6.67
CA ASP A 169 11.17 18.61 -5.62
C ASP A 169 10.46 17.26 -5.83
N GLU A 170 10.68 16.67 -7.00
CA GLU A 170 9.92 15.51 -7.48
C GLU A 170 10.47 14.15 -7.03
N ASN A 171 11.51 14.15 -6.19
CA ASN A 171 12.25 12.95 -5.85
C ASN A 171 12.35 12.75 -4.33
N GLY A 172 12.29 11.50 -3.88
CA GLY A 172 12.47 11.24 -2.46
C GLY A 172 12.69 9.78 -2.11
N VAL A 173 13.17 9.56 -0.88
CA VAL A 173 13.29 8.21 -0.32
C VAL A 173 11.94 7.73 0.19
N LEU A 174 11.72 6.42 0.10
CA LEU A 174 10.58 5.76 0.72
C LEU A 174 11.12 4.87 1.84
N LEU A 175 10.65 5.05 3.06
CA LEU A 175 11.02 4.21 4.20
C LEU A 175 9.74 3.72 4.87
N ALA A 176 9.74 2.50 5.38
CA ALA A 176 8.69 2.09 6.31
C ALA A 176 9.20 1.05 7.29
N TRP A 177 8.61 1.10 8.47
CA TRP A 177 8.60 0.03 9.43
C TRP A 177 7.16 -0.38 9.68
N GLU A 178 6.89 -1.68 9.70
CA GLU A 178 5.57 -2.22 9.95
C GLU A 178 5.64 -3.52 10.74
N ARG A 179 4.60 -3.82 11.52
CA ARG A 179 4.54 -5.05 12.30
C ARG A 179 3.13 -5.41 12.72
N THR A 180 2.77 -6.68 12.59
CA THR A 180 1.65 -7.27 13.33
C THR A 180 2.05 -7.50 14.78
N LEU A 181 1.39 -6.83 15.73
CA LEU A 181 1.63 -7.00 17.17
C LEU A 181 0.88 -8.23 17.68
N SER A 182 1.30 -9.40 17.21
CA SER A 182 0.65 -10.70 17.50
C SER A 182 0.66 -11.05 18.99
N GLU A 183 1.55 -10.45 19.78
CA GLU A 183 1.56 -10.56 21.24
C GLU A 183 0.36 -9.87 21.91
N LEU A 184 -0.30 -8.92 21.22
CA LEU A 184 -1.50 -8.24 21.69
C LEU A 184 -2.75 -8.78 20.98
N SER A 185 -2.68 -8.90 19.65
CA SER A 185 -3.77 -9.39 18.80
C SER A 185 -3.23 -9.68 17.40
N GLU A 186 -3.63 -10.80 16.79
CA GLU A 186 -3.32 -11.08 15.38
C GLU A 186 -4.01 -10.09 14.41
N ASN A 187 -5.02 -9.36 14.89
CA ASN A 187 -5.75 -8.35 14.13
C ASN A 187 -5.10 -6.95 14.18
N LEU A 188 -4.09 -6.74 15.02
CA LEU A 188 -3.46 -5.44 15.21
C LEU A 188 -2.17 -5.35 14.41
N TRP A 189 -2.17 -4.45 13.43
CA TRP A 189 -0.98 -4.05 12.67
C TRP A 189 -0.63 -2.61 12.99
N VAL A 190 0.66 -2.29 13.06
CA VAL A 190 1.17 -0.93 13.27
C VAL A 190 2.18 -0.59 12.21
N SER A 191 2.27 0.70 11.85
CA SER A 191 3.28 1.17 10.91
C SER A 191 3.70 2.61 11.17
N VAL A 192 4.95 2.86 10.79
CA VAL A 192 5.52 4.19 10.59
C VAL A 192 6.14 4.17 9.20
N ASP A 193 5.70 5.06 8.33
CA ASP A 193 6.23 5.17 6.98
C ASP A 193 6.54 6.62 6.61
N TYR A 194 7.56 6.81 5.78
CA TYR A 194 8.09 8.10 5.41
C TYR A 194 8.24 8.16 3.89
N GLN A 195 7.66 9.19 3.31
CA GLN A 195 7.88 9.59 1.93
C GLN A 195 8.64 10.91 1.96
N GLY A 196 9.87 10.90 1.45
CA GLY A 196 10.73 12.09 1.45
C GLY A 196 10.32 13.13 0.42
N GLY A 197 10.95 14.30 0.49
CA GLY A 197 10.62 15.48 -0.30
C GLY A 197 9.89 16.53 0.55
N ASP A 198 10.09 17.79 0.21
CA ASP A 198 9.40 18.98 0.72
C ASP A 198 8.22 19.39 -0.19
N ASN A 199 7.81 18.53 -1.12
CA ASN A 199 6.60 18.66 -1.94
C ASN A 199 5.32 18.16 -1.22
N ASN A 200 4.17 18.26 -1.91
CA ASN A 200 2.85 17.88 -1.35
C ASN A 200 2.63 16.37 -1.10
N LEU A 201 3.55 15.49 -1.52
CA LEU A 201 3.55 14.06 -1.19
C LEU A 201 4.49 13.69 -0.05
N GLY A 202 5.36 14.61 0.36
CA GLY A 202 6.36 14.39 1.40
C GLY A 202 5.75 14.34 2.79
N VAL A 203 5.81 13.18 3.45
CA VAL A 203 5.18 12.99 4.78
C VAL A 203 5.96 12.02 5.67
N LEU A 204 5.76 12.17 6.97
CA LEU A 204 5.91 11.12 7.98
C LEU A 204 4.52 10.65 8.43
N SER A 205 4.19 9.39 8.18
CA SER A 205 2.93 8.78 8.58
C SER A 205 3.13 7.74 9.66
N TYR A 206 2.19 7.66 10.61
CA TYR A 206 2.22 6.66 11.67
C TYR A 206 0.83 6.34 12.19
N GLY A 207 0.60 5.07 12.54
CA GLY A 207 -0.74 4.62 12.88
C GLY A 207 -0.85 3.12 13.07
N PHE A 208 -2.09 2.65 13.08
CA PHE A 208 -2.41 1.25 13.23
C PHE A 208 -3.60 0.85 12.37
N SER A 209 -3.64 -0.43 12.00
CA SER A 209 -4.78 -1.07 11.36
C SER A 209 -5.38 -2.09 12.31
N TRP A 210 -6.71 -2.16 12.31
CA TRP A 210 -7.44 -3.23 12.96
C TRP A 210 -8.24 -4.04 11.95
N LYS A 211 -8.01 -5.35 11.93
CA LYS A 211 -8.74 -6.29 11.10
C LYS A 211 -10.03 -6.76 11.82
N PHE A 212 -11.19 -6.37 11.30
CA PHE A 212 -12.50 -6.71 11.89
C PHE A 212 -13.12 -7.97 11.26
N ALA A 213 -12.73 -8.30 10.03
CA ALA A 213 -13.14 -9.51 9.32
C ALA A 213 -11.95 -10.07 8.53
N PRO A 214 -12.01 -11.34 8.06
CA PRO A 214 -10.93 -11.95 7.28
C PRO A 214 -10.49 -11.14 6.06
N ASN A 215 -11.37 -10.30 5.53
CA ASN A 215 -11.19 -9.51 4.32
C ASN A 215 -11.47 -8.01 4.53
N THR A 216 -11.55 -7.53 5.77
CA THR A 216 -11.87 -6.12 6.05
C THR A 216 -11.05 -5.59 7.23
N SER A 217 -10.40 -4.45 6.99
CA SER A 217 -9.64 -3.71 7.99
C SER A 217 -9.97 -2.22 7.96
N VAL A 218 -9.64 -1.54 9.06
CA VAL A 218 -9.66 -0.08 9.12
C VAL A 218 -8.32 0.40 9.65
N ILE A 219 -7.71 1.35 8.93
CA ILE A 219 -6.50 2.05 9.35
C ILE A 219 -6.91 3.37 10.00
N PHE A 220 -6.26 3.67 11.12
CA PHE A 220 -6.25 4.99 11.75
C PHE A 220 -4.80 5.48 11.77
N GLY A 221 -4.55 6.63 11.16
CA GLY A 221 -3.20 7.17 11.03
C GLY A 221 -3.15 8.67 11.18
N PHE A 222 -1.98 9.17 11.52
CA PHE A 222 -1.62 10.56 11.38
C PHE A 222 -0.63 10.68 10.22
N VAL A 223 -0.80 11.70 9.39
CA VAL A 223 0.04 12.04 8.25
C VAL A 223 0.57 13.45 8.54
N ASP A 224 1.83 13.52 8.93
CA ASP A 224 2.59 14.73 9.25
C ASP A 224 3.35 15.16 7.99
N GLN A 225 3.05 16.34 7.46
CA GLN A 225 3.62 16.80 6.20
C GLN A 225 5.07 17.26 6.45
N ASN A 226 6.01 16.83 5.60
CA ASN A 226 7.39 17.30 5.71
C ASN A 226 7.50 18.83 5.55
N ASN A 227 6.61 19.42 4.76
CA ASN A 227 6.52 20.84 4.50
C ASN A 227 5.17 21.41 4.94
N ASP A 228 5.17 22.02 6.13
CA ASP A 228 4.01 22.67 6.75
C ASP A 228 3.43 23.85 5.96
N ASN A 229 4.13 24.35 4.93
CA ASN A 229 3.66 25.49 4.14
C ASN A 229 2.81 25.07 2.93
N LEU A 230 2.77 23.77 2.62
CA LEU A 230 2.02 23.22 1.50
C LEU A 230 0.67 22.63 1.96
N ASN A 231 -0.30 22.64 1.05
CA ASN A 231 -1.55 21.90 1.24
C ASN A 231 -1.33 20.41 0.93
N PRO A 232 -2.06 19.49 1.60
CA PRO A 232 -3.16 19.75 2.54
C PRO A 232 -2.73 20.07 3.98
N GLY A 233 -1.42 20.02 4.27
CA GLY A 233 -0.89 20.04 5.64
C GLY A 233 -1.22 18.74 6.39
N ASP A 234 -1.01 18.74 7.69
CA ASP A 234 -1.21 17.54 8.51
C ASP A 234 -2.66 17.04 8.48
N THR A 235 -2.80 15.72 8.36
CA THR A 235 -4.10 15.07 8.35
C THR A 235 -4.17 13.87 9.27
N PHE A 236 -5.35 13.66 9.85
CA PHE A 236 -5.70 12.39 10.45
C PHE A 236 -6.46 11.58 9.40
N THR A 237 -6.00 10.36 9.13
CA THR A 237 -6.60 9.48 8.13
C THR A 237 -7.39 8.35 8.76
N VAL A 238 -8.55 8.07 8.18
CA VAL A 238 -9.33 6.84 8.40
C VAL A 238 -9.49 6.16 7.05
N GLN A 239 -8.99 4.95 6.93
CA GLN A 239 -9.03 4.18 5.68
C GLN A 239 -9.76 2.87 5.91
N VAL A 240 -10.72 2.55 5.06
CA VAL A 240 -11.47 1.28 5.11
C VAL A 240 -11.10 0.45 3.91
N ASP A 241 -10.61 -0.75 4.17
CA ASP A 241 -10.12 -1.65 3.15
C ASP A 241 -10.94 -2.93 3.12
N ILE A 242 -11.37 -3.33 1.92
CA ILE A 242 -12.19 -4.51 1.70
C ILE A 242 -11.62 -5.30 0.53
N ASP A 243 -11.13 -6.51 0.83
CA ASP A 243 -10.72 -7.47 -0.18
C ASP A 243 -11.87 -8.41 -0.53
N PHE A 244 -12.04 -8.74 -1.80
CA PHE A 244 -13.00 -9.76 -2.22
C PHE A 244 -12.55 -10.44 -3.52
N ASN A 245 -12.71 -11.76 -3.56
CA ASN A 245 -12.40 -12.53 -4.75
C ASN A 245 -13.66 -12.68 -5.60
N VAL A 246 -13.64 -12.13 -6.82
CA VAL A 246 -14.78 -12.19 -7.75
C VAL A 246 -14.74 -13.46 -8.61
N PHE A 247 -13.59 -14.10 -8.72
CA PHE A 247 -13.39 -15.31 -9.53
C PHE A 247 -13.33 -16.61 -8.72
N GLY A 248 -13.23 -16.51 -7.39
CA GLY A 248 -13.32 -17.63 -6.46
C GLY A 248 -14.78 -18.02 -6.25
N LYS A 249 -15.17 -19.20 -6.76
CA LYS A 249 -16.37 -19.91 -6.31
C LYS A 249 -16.10 -20.67 -5.04
#